data_AF-A0A2E7GYT9-F1
#
_entry.id   AF-A0A2E7GYT9-F1
#
_cell.length_a   1.000
_cell.length_b   1.000
_cell.length_c   1.000
_cell.angle_alpha   90.00
_cell.angle_beta   90.00
_cell.angle_gamma   90.00
#
_symmetry.space_group_name_H-M   'P 1'
#
loop_
_entity.id
_entity.type
_entity.pdbx_description
1 polymer ?
#
loop_
_entity_poly.entity_id
_entity_poly.type
_entity_poly.pdbx_seq_one_letter_code
_entity_poly.pdbx_strand_id
1 'polypeptide(L)'
;MVTVADRWMLQRGGRRLGFVERLSRGWKMTKLGMAVVRADPELMVYTFLSAVFSLVAIGAAVSSSVGLDVIASDPECVGEDCGSELVFAHAAIWFVFYLLVSVITVFWNAAIIASAYERLSSGTNPSFSYGIGQAMKCLPQILVWGVIAGTVGLFIQMLEGLAHSEDAPPPLRLIAGLASFIIGIAWWIVTFFVIPMIVL
;
A
#
# COMPACT_ATOMS: atom_id res chain seq x y z
N MET A 1 20.44 -36.81 -34.31
CA MET A 1 19.55 -37.97 -34.10
C MET A 1 19.15 -37.99 -32.65
N VAL A 2 17.93 -37.53 -32.32
CA VAL A 2 17.40 -37.55 -30.96
C VAL A 2 16.97 -39.00 -30.66
N THR A 3 17.58 -39.61 -29.65
CA THR A 3 17.36 -41.03 -29.32
C THR A 3 16.01 -41.21 -28.64
N VAL A 4 15.43 -42.41 -28.76
CA VAL A 4 14.12 -42.79 -28.20
C VAL A 4 14.04 -42.57 -26.68
N ALA A 5 15.18 -42.50 -25.99
CA ALA A 5 15.28 -42.21 -24.55
C ALA A 5 14.88 -40.77 -24.17
N ASP A 6 15.15 -39.77 -25.03
CA ASP A 6 14.77 -38.36 -24.75
C ASP A 6 13.26 -38.13 -24.81
N ARG A 7 12.52 -39.00 -25.54
CA ARG A 7 11.06 -38.90 -25.67
C ARG A 7 10.34 -39.28 -24.37
N TRP A 8 10.97 -40.05 -23.47
CA TRP A 8 10.38 -40.48 -22.20
C TRP A 8 10.48 -39.44 -21.08
N MET A 9 11.37 -38.45 -21.18
CA MET A 9 11.51 -37.42 -20.15
C MET A 9 10.44 -36.32 -20.22
N LEU A 10 9.74 -36.18 -21.34
CA LEU A 10 8.72 -35.14 -21.55
C LEU A 10 7.29 -35.58 -21.16
N GLN A 11 7.10 -36.80 -20.64
CA GLN A 11 5.79 -37.33 -20.25
C GLN A 11 5.68 -37.65 -18.75
N ARG A 12 6.11 -36.73 -17.88
CA ARG A 12 5.59 -36.74 -16.50
C ARG A 12 4.22 -36.09 -16.48
N GLY A 13 3.21 -36.95 -16.61
CA GLY A 13 1.81 -36.61 -16.57
C GLY A 13 1.45 -35.65 -15.44
N GLY A 14 0.73 -34.59 -15.80
CA GLY A 14 0.12 -33.66 -14.86
C GLY A 14 -0.90 -34.39 -14.00
N ARG A 15 -0.46 -34.89 -12.84
CA ARG A 15 -1.37 -35.19 -11.73
C ARG A 15 -2.15 -33.91 -11.45
N ARG A 16 -3.47 -33.95 -11.61
CA ARG A 16 -4.36 -32.90 -11.10
C ARG A 16 -4.09 -32.79 -9.61
N LEU A 17 -3.28 -31.82 -9.20
CA LEU A 17 -3.00 -31.54 -7.80
C LEU A 17 -4.35 -31.23 -7.14
N GLY A 18 -4.78 -32.08 -6.20
CA GLY A 18 -6.01 -31.87 -5.43
C GLY A 18 -5.94 -30.55 -4.67
N PHE A 19 -7.11 -29.96 -4.39
CA PHE A 19 -7.22 -28.69 -3.67
C PHE A 19 -6.40 -28.69 -2.36
N VAL A 20 -6.45 -29.79 -1.61
CA VAL A 20 -5.69 -29.99 -0.36
C VAL A 20 -4.17 -30.02 -0.59
N GLU A 21 -3.70 -30.61 -1.68
CA GLU A 21 -2.28 -30.65 -2.03
C GLU A 21 -1.76 -29.25 -2.40
N ARG A 22 -2.60 -28.45 -3.08
CA ARG A 22 -2.29 -27.05 -3.41
C ARG A 22 -2.24 -26.18 -2.15
N LEU A 23 -3.19 -26.37 -1.23
CA LEU A 23 -3.20 -25.72 0.09
C LEU A 23 -1.99 -26.11 0.93
N SER A 24 -1.66 -27.41 1.00
CA SER A 24 -0.48 -27.91 1.71
C SER A 24 0.82 -27.33 1.15
N ARG A 25 0.94 -27.24 -0.18
CA ARG A 25 2.08 -26.58 -0.82
C ARG A 25 2.12 -25.08 -0.52
N GLY A 26 0.98 -24.38 -0.58
CA GLY A 26 0.89 -22.96 -0.20
C GLY A 26 1.30 -22.73 1.25
N TRP A 27 0.85 -23.60 2.16
CA TRP A 27 1.23 -23.56 3.57
C TRP A 27 2.71 -23.84 3.78
N LYS A 28 3.29 -24.81 3.06
CA LYS A 28 4.71 -25.11 3.11
C LYS A 28 5.56 -23.94 2.59
N MET A 29 5.14 -23.30 1.50
CA MET A 29 5.79 -22.08 0.99
C MET A 29 5.69 -20.92 1.99
N THR A 30 4.53 -20.74 2.61
CA THR A 30 4.33 -19.72 3.66
C THR A 30 5.25 -19.98 4.85
N LYS A 31 5.37 -21.23 5.29
CA LYS A 31 6.23 -21.62 6.42
C LYS A 31 7.72 -21.45 6.11
N LEU A 32 8.13 -21.73 4.87
CA LEU A 32 9.49 -21.46 4.40
C LEU A 32 9.78 -19.96 4.35
N GLY A 33 8.85 -19.14 3.83
CA GLY A 33 8.96 -17.68 3.87
C GLY A 33 9.07 -17.15 5.30
N MET A 34 8.25 -17.67 6.22
CA MET A 34 8.31 -17.31 7.64
C MET A 34 9.64 -17.70 8.30
N ALA A 35 10.25 -18.82 7.90
CA ALA A 35 11.55 -19.23 8.41
C ALA A 35 12.68 -18.31 7.90
N VAL A 36 12.60 -17.85 6.64
CA VAL A 36 13.55 -16.88 6.07
C VAL A 36 13.42 -15.52 6.76
N VAL A 37 12.20 -15.01 6.93
CA VAL A 37 11.96 -13.74 7.63
C VAL A 37 12.51 -13.78 9.07
N ARG A 38 12.34 -14.91 9.77
CA ARG A 38 12.87 -15.08 11.13
C ARG A 38 14.40 -15.17 11.18
N ALA A 39 15.05 -15.61 10.10
CA ALA A 39 16.50 -15.65 9.99
C ALA A 39 17.10 -14.27 9.72
N ASP A 40 16.28 -13.30 9.32
CA ASP A 40 16.69 -11.97 8.88
C ASP A 40 16.14 -10.85 9.78
N PRO A 41 16.77 -10.61 10.95
CA PRO A 41 16.30 -9.60 11.90
C PRO A 41 16.25 -8.19 11.29
N GLU A 42 17.10 -7.88 10.31
CA GLU A 42 17.12 -6.56 9.65
C GLU A 42 15.85 -6.32 8.81
N LEU A 43 15.30 -7.33 8.12
CA LEU A 43 14.03 -7.21 7.37
C LEU A 43 12.83 -6.99 8.32
N MET A 44 12.87 -7.63 9.49
CA MET A 44 11.84 -7.45 10.52
C MET A 44 11.86 -6.02 11.09
N VAL A 45 13.03 -5.41 11.27
CA VAL A 45 13.17 -4.04 11.79
C VAL A 45 12.55 -3.02 10.82
N TYR A 46 12.78 -3.15 9.52
CA TYR A 46 12.13 -2.25 8.55
C TYR A 46 10.62 -2.42 8.52
N THR A 47 10.13 -3.65 8.54
CA THR A 47 8.69 -3.94 8.54
C THR A 47 8.02 -3.39 9.81
N PHE A 48 8.70 -3.50 10.95
CA PHE A 48 8.25 -2.97 12.22
C PHE A 48 8.25 -1.43 12.26
N LEU A 49 9.34 -0.79 11.82
CA LEU A 49 9.42 0.68 11.74
C LEU A 49 8.37 1.25 10.79
N SER A 50 8.16 0.63 9.62
CA SER A 50 7.11 1.01 8.67
C SER A 50 5.73 0.95 9.32
N ALA A 51 5.42 -0.14 10.03
CA ALA A 51 4.15 -0.29 10.74
C ALA A 51 3.97 0.77 11.84
N VAL A 52 5.02 1.03 12.63
CA VAL A 52 4.99 2.04 13.71
C VAL A 52 4.81 3.44 13.14
N PHE A 53 5.61 3.85 12.15
CA PHE A 53 5.47 5.18 11.55
C PHE A 53 4.14 5.37 10.83
N SER A 54 3.62 4.33 10.18
CA SER A 54 2.28 4.38 9.58
C SER A 54 1.20 4.57 10.64
N LEU A 55 1.29 3.85 11.77
CA LEU A 55 0.35 4.01 12.89
C LEU A 55 0.44 5.40 13.53
N VAL A 56 1.66 5.94 13.67
CA VAL A 56 1.87 7.31 14.17
C VAL A 56 1.28 8.33 13.20
N ALA A 57 1.49 8.17 11.89
CA ALA A 57 0.91 9.06 10.89
C ALA A 57 -0.63 9.00 10.92
N ILE A 58 -1.23 7.81 11.02
CA ILE A 58 -2.68 7.65 11.20
C ILE A 58 -3.14 8.34 12.48
N GLY A 59 -2.45 8.15 13.61
CA GLY A 59 -2.77 8.81 14.88
C GLY A 59 -2.65 10.33 14.81
N ALA A 60 -1.64 10.86 14.11
CA ALA A 60 -1.46 12.28 13.87
C ALA A 60 -2.59 12.85 12.98
N ALA A 61 -3.05 12.11 11.98
CA ALA A 61 -4.20 12.49 11.16
C ALA A 61 -5.47 12.60 11.99
N VAL A 62 -5.79 11.54 12.73
CA VAL A 62 -7.03 11.45 13.52
C VAL A 62 -7.03 12.54 14.61
N SER A 63 -5.89 12.78 15.25
CA SER A 63 -5.78 13.87 16.23
C SER A 63 -5.86 15.26 15.59
N SER A 64 -5.35 15.45 14.38
CA SER A 64 -5.44 16.72 13.64
C SER A 64 -6.84 16.98 13.10
N SER A 65 -7.54 15.96 12.62
CA SER A 65 -8.93 16.08 12.16
C SER A 65 -9.86 16.38 13.33
N VAL A 66 -9.74 15.65 14.44
CA VAL A 66 -10.53 15.91 15.66
C VAL A 66 -10.17 17.27 16.26
N GLY A 67 -8.90 17.68 16.22
CA GLY A 67 -8.48 19.01 16.66
C GLY A 67 -9.10 20.14 15.85
N LEU A 68 -9.25 19.96 14.54
CA LEU A 68 -9.94 20.92 13.67
C LEU A 68 -11.45 20.93 13.91
N ASP A 69 -12.06 19.77 14.13
CA ASP A 69 -13.50 19.62 14.44
C ASP A 69 -13.88 20.20 15.82
N VAL A 70 -12.93 20.31 16.75
CA VAL A 70 -13.14 20.96 18.07
C VAL A 70 -13.01 22.49 17.99
N ILE A 71 -12.26 23.00 17.01
CA ILE A 71 -12.08 24.45 16.78
C ILE A 71 -13.16 24.99 15.83
N ALA A 72 -13.60 24.18 14.85
CA ALA A 72 -14.76 24.46 14.02
C ALA A 72 -16.03 24.19 14.83
N SER A 73 -16.88 25.20 15.03
CA SER A 73 -18.04 25.12 15.94
C SER A 73 -19.19 24.22 15.46
N ASP A 74 -18.99 23.38 14.45
CA ASP A 74 -19.99 22.42 14.00
C ASP A 74 -19.31 21.23 13.27
N PRO A 75 -19.24 20.04 13.88
CA PRO A 75 -18.63 18.85 13.26
C PRO A 75 -19.49 18.25 12.13
N GLU A 76 -20.72 18.75 11.93
CA GLU A 76 -21.67 18.31 10.89
C GLU A 76 -21.75 19.29 9.70
N CYS A 77 -20.97 20.37 9.72
CA CYS A 77 -20.91 21.37 8.65
C CYS A 77 -20.07 20.89 7.46
N VAL A 78 -20.51 19.79 6.83
CA VAL A 78 -20.08 19.33 5.50
C VAL A 78 -21.23 19.60 4.54
N GLY A 79 -21.54 20.87 4.32
CA GLY A 79 -22.69 21.31 3.52
C GLY A 79 -22.55 22.73 3.00
N GLU A 80 -23.37 23.06 2.00
CA GLU A 80 -23.32 24.26 1.14
C GLU A 80 -23.36 25.62 1.87
N ASP A 81 -23.66 25.63 3.17
CA ASP A 81 -23.71 26.82 4.04
C ASP A 81 -22.41 27.10 4.80
N CYS A 82 -21.38 26.28 4.63
CA CYS A 82 -20.09 26.46 5.30
C CYS A 82 -19.21 27.33 4.41
N GLY A 83 -18.66 28.42 4.96
CA GLY A 83 -17.75 29.31 4.22
C GLY A 83 -16.70 28.50 3.46
N SER A 84 -16.55 28.78 2.17
CA SER A 84 -15.69 28.04 1.23
C SER A 84 -14.25 27.83 1.72
N GLU A 85 -13.79 28.69 2.63
CA GLU A 85 -12.49 28.62 3.29
C GLU A 85 -12.33 27.40 4.21
N LEU A 86 -13.36 26.99 4.95
CA LEU A 86 -13.30 25.82 5.84
C LEU A 86 -13.28 24.51 5.05
N VAL A 87 -14.07 24.42 3.97
CA VAL A 87 -14.08 23.26 3.07
C VAL A 87 -12.72 23.09 2.39
N PHE A 88 -12.13 24.20 1.92
CA PHE A 88 -10.80 24.18 1.33
C PHE A 88 -9.71 23.79 2.34
N ALA A 89 -9.77 24.31 3.57
CA ALA A 89 -8.83 23.97 4.63
C ALA A 89 -8.90 22.47 5.01
N HIS A 90 -10.11 21.92 5.12
CA HIS A 90 -10.32 20.49 5.39
C HIS A 90 -9.74 19.62 4.27
N ALA A 91 -10.04 19.92 3.01
CA ALA A 91 -9.49 19.20 1.86
C ALA A 91 -7.95 19.29 1.78
N ALA A 92 -7.37 20.45 2.11
CA ALA A 92 -5.93 20.64 2.14
C ALA A 92 -5.25 19.79 3.22
N ILE A 93 -5.85 19.68 4.41
CA ILE A 93 -5.32 18.84 5.50
C ILE A 93 -5.32 17.36 5.10
N TRP A 94 -6.43 16.87 4.53
CA TRP A 94 -6.49 15.48 4.04
C TRP A 94 -5.53 15.21 2.88
N PHE A 95 -5.35 16.17 1.97
CA PHE A 95 -4.36 16.06 0.90
C PHE A 95 -2.95 15.88 1.45
N VAL A 96 -2.55 16.76 2.37
CA VAL A 96 -1.23 16.71 3.02
C VAL A 96 -1.08 15.41 3.80
N PHE A 97 -2.12 14.96 4.49
CA PHE A 97 -2.11 13.69 5.19
C PHE A 97 -1.87 12.51 4.24
N TYR A 98 -2.67 12.36 3.18
CA TYR A 98 -2.51 11.26 2.22
C TYR A 98 -1.15 11.31 1.51
N LEU A 99 -0.66 12.51 1.20
CA LEU A 99 0.67 12.71 0.63
C LEU A 99 1.75 12.22 1.60
N LEU A 100 1.73 12.67 2.87
CA LEU A 100 2.74 12.30 3.85
C LEU A 100 2.73 10.80 4.15
N VAL A 101 1.54 10.20 4.33
CA VAL A 101 1.41 8.75 4.53
C VAL A 101 1.96 7.98 3.34
N SER A 102 1.64 8.41 2.12
CA SER A 102 2.17 7.79 0.90
C SER A 102 3.69 7.89 0.84
N VAL A 103 4.27 9.08 1.07
CA VAL A 103 5.72 9.28 1.07
C VAL A 103 6.41 8.38 2.09
N ILE A 104 5.91 8.34 3.33
CA ILE A 104 6.47 7.48 4.38
C ILE A 104 6.38 6.01 3.96
N THR A 105 5.21 5.56 3.53
CA THR A 105 4.96 4.16 3.15
C THR A 105 5.87 3.72 2.01
N VAL A 106 5.95 4.52 0.95
CA VAL A 106 6.75 4.21 -0.24
C VAL A 106 8.24 4.28 0.08
N PHE A 107 8.68 5.21 0.92
CA PHE A 107 10.07 5.30 1.38
C PHE A 107 10.52 4.03 2.11
N TRP A 108 9.72 3.54 3.06
CA TRP A 108 10.06 2.30 3.77
C TRP A 108 9.96 1.07 2.89
N ASN A 109 8.97 1.01 1.99
CA ASN A 109 8.87 -0.06 1.01
C ASN A 109 10.10 -0.07 0.08
N ALA A 110 10.59 1.09 -0.33
CA ALA A 110 11.81 1.22 -1.11
C ALA A 110 13.04 0.70 -0.36
N ALA A 111 13.20 1.06 0.91
CA ALA A 111 14.31 0.57 1.73
C ALA A 111 14.30 -0.96 1.88
N ILE A 112 13.11 -1.56 2.07
CA ILE A 112 12.93 -3.02 2.16
C ILE A 112 13.26 -3.69 0.82
N ILE A 113 12.71 -3.18 -0.28
CA ILE A 113 12.89 -3.75 -1.63
C ILE A 113 14.37 -3.68 -2.05
N ALA A 114 15.04 -2.55 -1.82
CA ALA A 114 16.46 -2.38 -2.13
C ALA A 114 17.33 -3.34 -1.31
N SER A 115 17.04 -3.50 -0.01
CA SER A 115 17.76 -4.45 0.86
C SER A 115 17.51 -5.90 0.44
N ALA A 116 16.26 -6.25 0.09
CA ALA A 116 15.92 -7.58 -0.38
C ALA A 116 16.59 -7.90 -1.74
N TYR A 117 16.57 -6.95 -2.67
CA TYR A 117 17.20 -7.10 -3.99
C TYR A 117 18.71 -7.28 -3.88
N GLU A 118 19.39 -6.46 -3.06
CA GLU A 118 20.82 -6.59 -2.82
C GLU A 118 21.17 -7.96 -2.28
N ARG A 119 20.39 -8.47 -1.33
CA ARG A 119 20.63 -9.78 -0.73
C ARG A 119 20.43 -10.93 -1.72
N LEU A 120 19.44 -10.81 -2.60
CA LEU A 120 19.15 -11.81 -3.64
C LEU A 120 20.18 -11.79 -4.78
N SER A 121 20.68 -10.62 -5.15
CA SER A 121 21.63 -10.45 -6.25
C SER A 121 23.10 -10.65 -5.85
N SER A 122 23.50 -10.14 -4.68
CA SER A 122 24.91 -10.14 -4.22
C SER A 122 25.23 -11.26 -3.22
N GLY A 123 24.22 -11.88 -2.60
CA GLY A 123 24.40 -12.88 -1.54
C GLY A 123 25.00 -12.33 -0.22
N THR A 124 25.21 -11.01 -0.13
CA THR A 124 25.76 -10.34 1.06
C THR A 124 24.61 -9.91 1.99
N ASN A 125 24.87 -9.73 3.29
CA ASN A 125 23.87 -9.21 4.24
C ASN A 125 23.90 -7.67 4.21
N PRO A 126 22.90 -6.99 3.60
CA PRO A 126 22.92 -5.54 3.50
C PRO A 126 22.53 -4.91 4.84
N SER A 127 23.38 -3.99 5.32
CA SER A 127 23.12 -3.27 6.58
C SER A 127 21.86 -2.40 6.51
N PHE A 128 21.25 -2.13 7.66
CA PHE A 128 20.13 -1.19 7.79
C PHE A 128 20.39 0.21 7.17
N SER A 129 21.64 0.67 7.15
CA SER A 129 22.00 1.94 6.50
C SER A 129 21.94 1.88 4.97
N TYR A 130 22.12 0.68 4.37
CA TYR A 130 22.11 0.51 2.92
C TYR A 130 20.73 0.79 2.34
N GLY A 131 19.67 0.19 2.90
CA GLY A 131 18.30 0.38 2.44
C GLY A 131 17.83 1.83 2.56
N ILE A 132 18.15 2.50 3.68
CA ILE A 132 17.88 3.94 3.85
C ILE A 132 18.64 4.76 2.81
N GLY A 133 19.92 4.46 2.58
CA GLY A 133 20.74 5.18 1.60
C GLY A 133 20.21 5.04 0.18
N GLN A 134 19.68 3.88 -0.21
CA GLN A 134 19.05 3.70 -1.51
C GLN A 134 17.68 4.40 -1.59
N ALA A 135 16.84 4.28 -0.55
CA ALA A 135 15.56 4.97 -0.50
C ALA A 135 15.71 6.50 -0.61
N MET A 136 16.77 7.07 -0.01
CA MET A 136 17.10 8.49 -0.11
C MET A 136 17.46 8.94 -1.53
N LYS A 137 18.05 8.07 -2.36
CA LYS A 137 18.31 8.39 -3.78
C LYS A 137 17.03 8.46 -4.60
N CYS A 138 16.04 7.64 -4.25
CA CYS A 138 14.72 7.62 -4.89
C CYS A 138 13.76 8.68 -4.31
N LEU A 139 14.18 9.50 -3.34
CA LEU A 139 13.31 10.45 -2.64
C LEU A 139 12.53 11.39 -3.58
N PRO A 140 13.11 11.98 -4.64
CA PRO A 140 12.35 12.82 -5.57
C PRO A 140 11.20 12.06 -6.24
N GLN A 141 11.43 10.80 -6.64
CA GLN A 141 10.43 9.95 -7.27
C GLN A 141 9.35 9.52 -6.27
N ILE A 142 9.73 9.28 -5.01
CA ILE A 142 8.80 9.00 -3.91
C ILE A 142 7.90 10.21 -3.64
N LEU A 143 8.44 11.43 -3.67
CA LEU A 143 7.65 12.65 -3.48
C LEU A 143 6.64 12.86 -4.62
N VAL A 144 7.06 12.63 -5.87
CA VAL A 144 6.14 12.68 -7.03
C VAL A 144 5.02 11.66 -6.87
N TRP A 145 5.34 10.45 -6.45
CA TRP A 145 4.33 9.43 -6.16
C TRP A 145 3.41 9.82 -5.00
N GLY A 146 3.97 10.44 -3.96
CA GLY A 146 3.23 11.01 -2.84
C GLY A 146 2.15 11.99 -3.27
N VAL A 147 2.47 12.89 -4.20
CA VAL A 147 1.50 13.85 -4.76
C VAL A 147 0.37 13.13 -5.51
N ILE A 148 0.71 12.16 -6.36
CA ILE A 148 -0.29 11.36 -7.10
C ILE A 148 -1.21 10.63 -6.12
N ALA A 149 -0.63 9.97 -5.11
CA ALA A 149 -1.38 9.26 -4.09
C ALA A 149 -2.25 10.19 -3.25
N GLY A 150 -1.77 11.40 -2.93
CA GLY A 150 -2.55 12.43 -2.26
C GLY A 150 -3.78 12.84 -3.08
N THR A 151 -3.61 13.05 -4.39
CA THR A 151 -4.73 13.41 -5.27
C THR A 151 -5.76 12.29 -5.41
N VAL A 152 -5.31 11.03 -5.51
CA VAL A 152 -6.23 9.89 -5.61
C VAL A 152 -6.91 9.62 -4.27
N GLY A 153 -6.21 9.78 -3.15
CA GLY A 153 -6.78 9.69 -1.81
C GLY A 153 -7.94 10.67 -1.62
N LEU A 154 -7.74 11.93 -2.02
CA LEU A 154 -8.82 12.92 -2.03
C LEU A 154 -9.97 12.52 -2.97
N PHE A 155 -9.67 12.01 -4.17
CA PHE A 155 -10.69 11.62 -5.11
C PHE A 155 -11.58 10.48 -4.58
N ILE A 156 -10.97 9.48 -3.92
CA ILE A 156 -11.70 8.39 -3.26
C ILE A 156 -12.54 8.96 -2.10
N GLN A 157 -11.97 9.85 -1.29
CA GLN A 157 -12.69 10.45 -0.17
C GLN A 157 -13.88 11.30 -0.62
N MET A 158 -13.77 12.03 -1.72
CA MET A 158 -14.89 12.75 -2.34
C MET A 158 -15.98 11.80 -2.82
N LEU A 159 -15.61 10.68 -3.47
CA LEU A 159 -16.57 9.66 -3.89
C LEU A 159 -17.26 8.98 -2.70
N GLU A 160 -16.54 8.72 -1.61
CA GLU A 160 -17.11 8.17 -0.38
C GLU A 160 -18.05 9.16 0.31
N GLY A 161 -17.71 10.46 0.34
CA GLY A 161 -18.59 11.52 0.84
C GLY A 161 -19.91 11.59 0.07
N LEU A 162 -19.87 11.48 -1.26
CA LEU A 162 -21.07 11.41 -2.12
C LEU A 162 -21.85 10.10 -1.95
N ALA A 163 -21.19 9.00 -1.57
CA ALA A 163 -21.86 7.73 -1.29
C ALA A 163 -22.55 7.71 0.08
N HIS A 164 -22.05 8.48 1.05
CA HIS A 164 -22.55 8.51 2.42
C HIS A 164 -23.58 9.61 2.69
N SER A 165 -23.70 10.64 1.84
CA SER A 165 -24.72 11.69 1.97
C SER A 165 -26.12 11.08 2.15
N GLU A 166 -26.79 11.44 3.24
CA GLU A 166 -28.06 10.85 3.68
C GLU A 166 -29.23 11.08 2.71
N ASP A 167 -29.09 12.03 1.78
CA ASP A 167 -30.08 12.39 0.76
C ASP A 167 -30.03 11.55 -0.53
N ALA A 168 -29.04 10.65 -0.68
CA ALA A 168 -28.89 9.86 -1.90
C ALA A 168 -29.83 8.64 -1.94
N PRO A 169 -30.53 8.38 -3.07
CA PRO A 169 -31.39 7.21 -3.22
C PRO A 169 -30.63 5.91 -2.90
N PRO A 170 -31.24 4.90 -2.23
CA PRO A 170 -30.62 3.62 -1.91
C PRO A 170 -29.84 2.94 -3.05
N PRO A 171 -30.30 2.94 -4.33
CA PRO A 171 -29.53 2.35 -5.41
C PRO A 171 -28.25 3.13 -5.75
N LEU A 172 -28.21 4.45 -5.55
CA LEU A 172 -27.04 5.28 -5.84
C LEU A 172 -25.91 4.99 -4.84
N ARG A 173 -26.24 4.80 -3.56
CA ARG A 173 -25.28 4.43 -2.49
C ARG A 173 -24.64 3.08 -2.76
N LEU A 174 -25.42 2.10 -3.24
CA LEU A 174 -24.91 0.76 -3.56
C LEU A 174 -23.95 0.79 -4.77
N ILE A 175 -24.28 1.56 -5.81
CA ILE A 175 -23.42 1.74 -6.99
C ILE A 175 -22.13 2.48 -6.60
N ALA A 176 -22.24 3.55 -5.81
CA ALA A 176 -21.09 4.32 -5.35
C ALA A 176 -20.17 3.49 -4.43
N GLY A 177 -20.73 2.68 -3.53
CA GLY A 177 -19.95 1.76 -2.69
C GLY A 177 -19.27 0.63 -3.46
N LEU A 178 -19.91 0.11 -4.52
CA LEU A 178 -19.26 -0.88 -5.39
C LEU A 178 -18.16 -0.25 -6.24
N ALA A 179 -18.39 0.97 -6.75
CA ALA A 179 -17.40 1.72 -7.51
C ALA A 179 -16.17 2.06 -6.64
N SER A 180 -16.38 2.55 -5.40
CA SER A 180 -15.28 2.84 -4.48
C SER A 180 -14.49 1.58 -4.13
N PHE A 181 -15.16 0.44 -3.92
CA PHE A 181 -14.50 -0.84 -3.67
C PHE A 181 -13.61 -1.28 -4.84
N ILE A 182 -14.11 -1.21 -6.08
CA ILE A 182 -13.35 -1.59 -7.27
C ILE A 182 -12.17 -0.63 -7.49
N ILE A 183 -12.40 0.68 -7.34
CA ILE A 183 -11.35 1.69 -7.47
C ILE A 183 -10.28 1.49 -6.40
N GLY A 184 -10.67 1.18 -5.15
CA GLY A 184 -9.75 0.86 -4.07
C GLY A 184 -8.87 -0.36 -4.37
N ILE A 185 -9.46 -1.43 -4.92
CA ILE A 185 -8.69 -2.60 -5.37
C ILE A 185 -7.74 -2.24 -6.51
N ALA A 186 -8.23 -1.52 -7.52
CA ALA A 186 -7.43 -1.10 -8.65
C ALA A 186 -6.24 -0.25 -8.19
N TRP A 187 -6.47 0.68 -7.26
CA TRP A 187 -5.45 1.52 -6.65
C TRP A 187 -4.39 0.69 -5.90
N TRP A 188 -4.82 -0.31 -5.15
CA TRP A 188 -3.91 -1.22 -4.46
C TRP A 188 -3.03 -2.00 -5.43
N ILE A 189 -3.59 -2.53 -6.52
CA ILE A 189 -2.85 -3.24 -7.57
C ILE A 189 -1.81 -2.31 -8.21
N VAL A 190 -2.21 -1.10 -8.59
CA VAL A 190 -1.31 -0.10 -9.18
C VAL A 190 -0.15 0.19 -8.23
N THR A 191 -0.45 0.44 -6.96
CA THR A 191 0.56 0.74 -5.93
C THR A 191 1.54 -0.43 -5.74
N PHE A 192 1.03 -1.67 -5.76
CA PHE A 192 1.85 -2.88 -5.61
C PHE A 192 2.91 -3.02 -6.71
N PHE A 193 2.62 -2.60 -7.94
CA PHE A 193 3.56 -2.69 -9.06
C PHE A 193 4.44 -1.44 -9.22
N VAL A 194 3.90 -0.26 -8.96
CA VAL A 194 4.64 0.98 -9.14
C VAL A 194 5.73 1.13 -8.08
N ILE A 195 5.46 0.78 -6.82
CA ILE A 195 6.45 0.95 -5.75
C ILE A 195 7.75 0.18 -6.03
N PRO A 196 7.75 -1.12 -6.38
CA PRO A 196 8.97 -1.81 -6.76
C PRO A 196 9.66 -1.20 -7.99
N MET A 197 8.90 -0.73 -8.98
CA MET A 197 9.46 -0.10 -10.19
C MET A 197 10.15 1.24 -9.89
N ILE A 198 9.74 1.96 -8.85
CA ILE A 198 10.41 3.20 -8.42
C ILE A 198 11.83 2.94 -7.91
N VAL A 199 12.11 1.71 -7.47
CA VAL A 199 13.25 1.38 -6.62
C VAL A 199 14.27 0.49 -7.34
N LEU A 200 13.80 -0.36 -8.25
CA LEU A 200 14.60 -1.29 -9.05
C LEU A 200 14.96 -0.68 -10.41
#